data_AF-A0A0N4ZQ43-F1
#
_entry.id   AF-A0A0N4ZQ43-F1
#
_cell.length_a   1.000
_cell.length_b   1.000
_cell.length_c   1.000
_cell.angle_alpha   90.00
_cell.angle_beta   90.00
_cell.angle_gamma   90.00
#
_symmetry.space_group_name_H-M   'P 1'
#
loop_
_entity.id
_entity.type
_entity.pdbx_description
1 polymer ?
#
loop_
_entity_poly.entity_id
_entity_poly.type
_entity_poly.pdbx_seq_one_letter_code
_entity_poly.pdbx_strand_id
1 'polypeptide(L)'
;MSGGKINKVEELKADDFKRELVFYNQAVAGAQIAIQKLQKLNVPVFRPPDYFAEMAKTDEHMTKVQDRLTSIQKDKERHETIRRLREEKKFAVKIQKKQLVEKQKEKKKFMDAVKKHKKGMKGQLEAMLNNANKLGYAE
;
A
#
# COMPACT_ATOMS: atom_id res chain seq x y z
N MET A 1 3.53 -46.65 -10.51
CA MET A 1 4.27 -45.68 -9.65
C MET A 1 3.31 -45.24 -8.55
N SER A 2 3.40 -45.88 -7.39
CA SER A 2 2.56 -45.57 -6.23
C SER A 2 2.95 -44.20 -5.68
N GLY A 3 2.15 -43.18 -5.97
CA GLY A 3 2.27 -41.87 -5.34
C GLY A 3 2.20 -42.06 -3.83
N GLY A 4 3.32 -41.84 -3.15
CA GLY A 4 3.43 -41.93 -1.70
C GLY A 4 2.40 -40.99 -1.10
N LYS A 5 1.41 -41.56 -0.39
CA LYS A 5 0.59 -40.79 0.54
C LYS A 5 1.54 -40.32 1.63
N ILE A 6 2.06 -39.11 1.48
CA ILE A 6 2.75 -38.44 2.59
C ILE A 6 1.74 -38.41 3.74
N ASN A 7 2.10 -39.03 4.86
CA ASN A 7 1.22 -39.13 6.02
C ASN A 7 0.85 -37.70 6.43
N LYS A 8 -0.40 -37.30 6.22
CA LYS A 8 -0.92 -35.96 6.56
C LYS A 8 -0.64 -35.58 8.03
N VAL A 9 -0.49 -36.59 8.89
CA VAL A 9 -0.09 -36.47 10.29
C VAL A 9 1.37 -36.05 10.47
N GLU A 10 2.29 -36.53 9.63
CA GLU A 10 3.72 -36.16 9.68
C GLU A 10 3.93 -34.71 9.20
N GLU A 11 3.19 -34.29 8.17
CA GLU A 11 3.23 -32.89 7.69
C GLU A 11 2.74 -31.90 8.78
N LEU A 12 1.70 -32.28 9.53
CA LEU A 12 1.19 -31.51 10.68
C LEU A 12 2.12 -31.56 11.91
N LYS A 13 2.98 -32.57 12.03
CA LYS A 13 4.01 -32.59 13.08
C LYS A 13 5.13 -31.59 12.80
N ALA A 14 5.45 -31.38 11.53
CA ALA A 14 6.51 -30.48 11.11
C ALA A 14 6.09 -28.98 11.13
N ASP A 15 4.81 -28.68 10.93
CA ASP A 15 4.28 -27.30 10.90
C ASP A 15 3.29 -27.05 12.04
N ASP A 16 3.76 -26.32 13.06
CA ASP A 16 2.97 -26.01 14.26
C ASP A 16 1.79 -25.07 13.95
N PHE A 17 1.93 -24.13 13.02
CA PHE A 17 0.83 -23.22 12.68
C PHE A 17 -0.34 -23.97 12.03
N LYS A 18 -0.03 -24.89 11.11
CA LYS A 18 -1.05 -25.76 10.51
C LYS A 18 -1.71 -26.65 11.55
N ARG A 19 -0.94 -27.16 12.52
CA ARG A 19 -1.46 -28.00 13.60
C ARG A 19 -2.40 -27.24 14.53
N GLU A 20 -2.00 -26.04 14.97
CA GLU A 20 -2.83 -25.17 15.81
C GLU A 20 -4.15 -24.81 15.11
N LEU A 21 -4.11 -24.54 13.80
CA LEU A 21 -5.33 -24.26 13.03
C LEU A 21 -6.29 -25.47 13.00
N VAL A 22 -5.77 -26.70 12.91
CA VAL A 22 -6.58 -27.92 12.97
C VAL A 22 -7.22 -28.09 14.35
N PHE A 23 -6.47 -27.90 15.43
CA PHE A 23 -7.00 -27.97 16.79
C PHE A 23 -8.08 -26.91 17.04
N TYR A 24 -7.84 -25.69 16.59
CA TYR A 24 -8.80 -24.60 16.66
C TYR A 24 -10.11 -24.97 15.94
N ASN A 25 -10.03 -25.42 14.68
CA ASN A 25 -11.21 -25.78 13.89
C ASN A 25 -12.00 -26.93 14.51
N GLN A 26 -11.31 -27.93 15.05
CA GLN A 26 -11.94 -29.06 15.75
C GLN A 26 -12.66 -28.59 17.01
N ALA A 27 -12.04 -27.72 17.82
CA ALA A 27 -12.64 -27.17 19.02
C ALA A 27 -13.89 -26.31 18.70
N VAL A 28 -13.82 -25.48 17.66
CA VAL A 28 -14.95 -24.65 17.19
C VAL A 28 -16.11 -25.52 16.73
N ALA A 29 -15.86 -26.56 15.92
CA ALA A 29 -16.91 -27.46 15.46
C ALA A 29 -17.58 -28.21 16.64
N GLY A 30 -16.79 -28.68 17.61
CA GLY A 30 -17.30 -29.31 18.83
C GLY A 30 -18.17 -28.36 19.66
N ALA A 31 -17.71 -27.12 19.86
CA ALA A 31 -18.44 -26.09 20.59
C ALA A 31 -19.78 -25.76 19.90
N GLN A 32 -19.82 -25.64 18.57
CA GLN A 32 -21.06 -25.38 17.83
C GLN A 32 -22.10 -26.49 18.03
N ILE A 33 -21.68 -27.75 17.97
CA ILE A 33 -22.56 -28.90 18.20
C ILE A 33 -23.09 -28.87 19.65
N ALA A 34 -22.23 -28.55 20.62
CA ALA A 34 -22.62 -28.45 22.03
C ALA A 34 -23.64 -27.32 22.27
N ILE A 35 -23.40 -26.13 21.71
CA ILE A 35 -24.32 -24.97 21.81
C ILE A 35 -25.71 -25.36 21.29
N GLN A 36 -25.80 -25.97 20.11
CA GLN A 36 -27.08 -26.39 19.53
C GLN A 36 -27.84 -27.39 20.42
N LYS A 37 -27.12 -28.34 21.05
CA LYS A 37 -27.72 -29.32 21.96
C LYS A 37 -28.20 -28.66 23.25
N LEU A 38 -27.40 -27.76 23.84
CA LEU A 38 -27.75 -27.05 25.07
C LEU A 38 -28.95 -26.12 24.88
N GLN A 39 -29.04 -25.45 23.73
CA GLN A 39 -30.19 -24.61 23.38
C GLN A 39 -31.49 -25.42 23.27
N LYS A 40 -31.45 -26.63 22.69
CA LYS A 40 -32.63 -27.53 22.65
C LYS A 40 -33.11 -27.96 24.04
N LEU A 41 -32.20 -27.98 25.01
CA LEU A 41 -32.48 -28.29 26.41
C LEU A 41 -32.83 -27.03 27.23
N ASN A 42 -32.96 -25.87 26.59
CA ASN A 42 -33.20 -24.57 27.24
C ASN A 42 -32.17 -24.19 28.32
N VAL A 43 -30.91 -24.64 28.16
CA VAL A 43 -29.81 -24.27 29.06
C VAL A 43 -29.17 -22.96 28.58
N PRO A 44 -29.00 -21.93 29.43
CA PRO A 44 -28.30 -20.70 29.07
C PRO A 44 -26.81 -20.97 28.86
N VAL A 45 -26.30 -20.65 27.66
CA VAL A 45 -24.90 -20.97 27.27
C VAL A 45 -23.96 -19.77 27.38
N PHE A 46 -24.48 -18.55 27.19
CA PHE A 46 -23.66 -17.35 27.18
C PHE A 46 -23.65 -16.67 28.53
N ARG A 47 -22.47 -16.19 28.95
CA ARG A 47 -22.31 -15.35 30.13
C ARG A 47 -23.03 -14.01 29.91
N PRO A 48 -23.98 -13.62 30.76
CA PRO A 48 -24.58 -12.29 30.70
C PRO A 48 -23.53 -11.19 30.96
N PRO A 49 -23.65 -10.01 30.33
CA PRO A 49 -22.68 -8.92 30.50
C PRO A 49 -22.65 -8.36 31.92
N ASP A 50 -23.76 -8.46 32.65
CA ASP A 50 -23.93 -7.94 34.01
C ASP A 50 -23.66 -8.99 35.10
N TYR A 51 -23.08 -10.13 34.74
CA TYR A 51 -22.75 -11.20 35.69
C TYR A 51 -21.27 -11.15 36.07
N PHE A 52 -20.95 -10.47 37.18
CA PHE A 52 -19.61 -10.35 37.73
C PHE A 52 -19.32 -11.49 38.71
N ALA A 53 -18.53 -12.47 38.27
CA ALA A 53 -18.03 -13.58 39.07
C ALA A 53 -16.51 -13.71 38.86
N GLU A 54 -15.85 -14.44 39.75
CA GLU A 54 -14.41 -14.70 39.64
C GLU A 54 -14.07 -15.39 38.30
N MET A 55 -13.07 -14.85 37.60
CA MET A 55 -12.60 -15.36 36.32
C MET A 55 -11.29 -16.12 36.49
N ALA A 56 -10.94 -16.99 35.54
CA ALA A 56 -9.70 -17.78 35.60
C ALA A 56 -8.40 -16.93 35.62
N LYS A 57 -8.46 -15.64 35.26
CA LYS A 57 -7.35 -14.69 35.30
C LYS A 57 -7.83 -13.40 35.96
N THR A 58 -6.95 -12.77 36.72
CA THR A 58 -7.22 -11.47 37.35
C THR A 58 -7.27 -10.34 36.32
N ASP A 59 -8.04 -9.29 36.64
CA ASP A 59 -8.14 -8.10 35.79
C ASP A 59 -6.79 -7.42 35.62
N GLU A 60 -5.98 -7.35 36.67
CA GLU A 60 -4.60 -6.82 36.61
C GLU A 60 -3.73 -7.56 35.58
N HIS A 61 -3.86 -8.89 35.49
CA HIS A 61 -3.15 -9.66 34.49
C HIS A 61 -3.68 -9.36 33.08
N MET A 62 -4.99 -9.24 32.90
CA MET A 62 -5.60 -8.94 31.61
C MET A 62 -5.27 -7.53 31.10
N THR A 63 -5.15 -6.54 31.98
CA THR A 63 -4.67 -5.19 31.64
C THR A 63 -3.24 -5.25 31.08
N LYS A 64 -2.34 -6.02 31.70
CA LYS A 64 -0.96 -6.21 31.18
C LYS A 64 -0.93 -6.83 29.79
N VAL A 65 -1.82 -7.80 29.52
CA VAL A 65 -1.95 -8.40 28.18
C VAL A 65 -2.44 -7.38 27.17
N GLN A 66 -3.45 -6.58 27.53
CA GLN A 66 -4.00 -5.53 26.66
C GLN A 66 -2.96 -4.44 26.34
N ASP A 67 -2.18 -4.01 27.33
CA ASP A 67 -1.11 -3.04 27.14
C ASP A 67 -0.06 -3.55 26.16
N ARG A 68 0.31 -4.84 26.27
CA ARG A 68 1.25 -5.48 25.35
C ARG A 68 0.69 -5.59 23.92
N LEU A 69 -0.59 -5.90 23.76
CA LEU A 69 -1.21 -5.94 22.43
C LEU A 69 -1.24 -4.54 21.80
N THR A 70 -1.57 -3.53 22.61
CA THR A 70 -1.62 -2.14 22.18
C THR A 70 -0.22 -1.62 21.80
N SER A 71 0.83 -1.99 22.54
CA SER A 71 2.20 -1.59 22.21
C SER A 71 2.67 -2.21 20.88
N ILE A 72 2.42 -3.51 20.67
CA ILE A 72 2.73 -4.20 19.40
C ILE A 72 2.02 -3.52 18.22
N GLN A 73 0.75 -3.14 18.39
CA GLN A 73 -0.02 -2.47 17.35
C GLN A 73 0.56 -1.08 17.02
N LYS A 74 0.87 -0.28 18.04
CA LYS A 74 1.50 1.04 17.87
C LYS A 74 2.86 0.95 17.18
N ASP A 75 3.66 -0.06 17.48
CA ASP A 75 4.96 -0.25 16.84
C ASP A 75 4.81 -0.61 15.36
N LYS A 76 3.85 -1.48 15.00
CA LYS A 76 3.52 -1.78 13.59
C LYS A 76 3.11 -0.52 12.83
N GLU A 77 2.19 0.26 13.38
CA GLU A 77 1.72 1.53 12.78
C GLU A 77 2.87 2.52 12.64
N ARG A 78 3.78 2.61 13.62
CA ARG A 78 4.97 3.44 13.53
C ARG A 78 5.89 3.00 12.38
N HIS A 79 6.09 1.70 12.21
CA HIS A 79 6.92 1.18 11.12
C HIS A 79 6.29 1.47 9.74
N GLU A 80 4.97 1.31 9.61
CA GLU A 80 4.23 1.61 8.38
C GLU A 80 4.25 3.09 8.04
N THR A 81 4.02 3.96 9.02
CA THR A 81 4.08 5.42 8.83
C THR A 81 5.49 5.87 8.44
N ILE A 82 6.54 5.35 9.07
CA ILE A 82 7.93 5.64 8.69
C ILE A 82 8.21 5.18 7.26
N ARG A 83 7.75 3.98 6.87
CA ARG A 83 7.91 3.48 5.51
C ARG A 83 7.22 4.40 4.50
N ARG A 84 5.98 4.78 4.76
CA ARG A 84 5.20 5.71 3.92
C ARG A 84 5.90 7.05 3.76
N LEU A 85 6.36 7.66 4.85
CA LEU A 85 7.10 8.93 4.81
C LEU A 85 8.39 8.84 4.00
N ARG A 86 9.10 7.70 4.04
CA ARG A 86 10.30 7.48 3.21
C ARG A 86 9.96 7.39 1.72
N GLU A 87 8.87 6.71 1.38
CA GLU A 87 8.40 6.58 0.00
C GLU A 87 7.93 7.92 -0.57
N GLU A 88 7.17 8.70 0.22
CA GLU A 88 6.73 10.06 -0.13
C GLU A 88 7.92 10.99 -0.37
N LYS A 89 8.94 10.98 0.51
CA LYS A 89 10.18 11.76 0.31
C LYS A 89 10.91 11.38 -0.98
N LYS A 90 11.05 10.08 -1.26
CA LYS A 90 11.68 9.60 -2.50
C LYS A 90 10.90 10.06 -3.74
N PHE A 91 9.56 10.03 -3.67
CA PHE A 91 8.71 10.47 -4.76
C PHE A 91 8.79 11.99 -4.98
N ALA A 92 8.76 12.78 -3.91
CA ALA A 92 8.90 14.23 -3.98
C ALA A 92 10.21 14.65 -4.68
N VAL A 93 11.35 14.03 -4.32
CA VAL A 93 12.64 14.29 -4.98
C VAL A 93 12.59 13.95 -6.47
N LYS A 94 11.97 12.83 -6.84
CA LYS A 94 11.79 12.44 -8.26
C LYS A 94 10.93 13.44 -9.02
N ILE A 95 9.84 13.92 -8.42
CA ILE A 95 8.97 14.94 -9.03
C ILE A 95 9.74 16.23 -9.28
N GLN A 96 10.45 16.74 -8.27
CA GLN A 96 11.22 17.98 -8.40
C GLN A 96 12.25 17.87 -9.54
N LYS A 97 12.97 16.76 -9.63
CA LYS A 97 13.92 16.51 -10.72
C LYS A 97 13.23 16.43 -12.08
N LYS A 98 12.08 15.73 -12.19
CA LYS A 98 11.30 15.64 -13.43
C LYS A 98 10.83 17.01 -13.89
N GLN A 99 10.24 17.80 -12.99
CA GLN A 99 9.77 19.16 -13.29
C GLN A 99 10.90 20.06 -13.78
N LEU A 100 12.09 19.97 -13.18
CA LEU A 100 13.25 20.76 -13.61
C LEU A 100 13.69 20.38 -15.03
N VAL A 101 13.75 19.09 -15.33
CA VAL A 101 14.07 18.58 -16.68
C VAL A 101 13.00 18.98 -17.70
N GLU A 102 11.72 18.91 -17.35
CA GLU A 102 10.61 19.33 -18.21
C GLU A 102 10.70 20.83 -18.52
N LYS A 103 10.89 21.67 -17.51
CA LYS A 103 11.10 23.12 -17.69
C LYS A 103 12.29 23.43 -18.61
N GLN A 104 13.41 22.72 -18.46
CA GLN A 104 14.56 22.90 -19.35
C GLN A 104 14.26 22.46 -20.80
N LYS A 105 13.56 21.34 -20.98
CA LYS A 105 13.13 20.87 -22.31
C LYS A 105 12.17 21.86 -22.97
N GLU A 106 11.20 22.38 -22.23
CA GLU A 106 10.26 23.40 -22.71
C GLU A 106 10.98 24.68 -23.11
N LYS A 107 11.91 25.18 -22.28
CA LYS A 107 12.74 26.34 -22.64
C LYS A 107 13.54 26.10 -23.91
N LYS A 108 14.15 24.92 -24.08
CA LYS A 108 14.90 24.58 -25.31
C LYS A 108 13.99 24.55 -26.54
N LYS A 109 12.84 23.88 -26.45
CA LYS A 109 11.82 23.85 -27.53
C LYS A 109 11.37 25.26 -27.91
N PHE A 110 11.10 26.11 -26.93
CA PHE A 110 10.71 27.50 -27.14
C PHE A 110 11.82 28.30 -27.83
N MET A 111 13.07 28.20 -27.35
CA MET A 111 14.21 28.88 -27.97
C MET A 111 14.46 28.42 -29.41
N ASP A 112 14.29 27.13 -29.71
CA ASP A 112 14.42 26.60 -31.06
C ASP A 112 13.29 27.10 -31.98
N ALA A 113 12.05 27.19 -31.47
CA ALA A 113 10.93 27.79 -32.19
C ALA A 113 11.17 29.29 -32.49
N VAL A 114 11.64 30.06 -31.51
CA VAL A 114 12.00 31.48 -31.68
C VAL A 114 13.13 31.65 -32.70
N LYS A 115 14.17 30.81 -32.65
CA LYS A 115 15.27 30.83 -33.65
C LYS A 115 14.76 30.53 -35.05
N LYS A 116 13.88 29.54 -35.21
CA LYS A 116 13.24 29.21 -36.51
C LYS A 116 12.40 30.38 -37.02
N HIS A 117 11.60 31.00 -36.15
CA HIS A 117 10.79 32.17 -36.50
C HIS A 117 11.66 33.36 -36.93
N LYS A 118 12.72 33.69 -36.17
CA LYS A 118 13.68 34.75 -36.53
C LYS A 118 14.37 34.47 -37.87
N LYS A 119 14.79 33.23 -38.13
CA LYS A 119 15.35 32.85 -39.44
C LYS A 119 14.33 32.95 -40.58
N GLY A 120 13.09 32.53 -40.34
CA GLY A 120 12.00 32.65 -41.31
C GLY A 120 11.68 34.10 -41.67
N MET A 121 11.59 34.98 -40.66
CA MET A 121 11.41 36.42 -40.88
C MET A 121 12.61 37.05 -41.60
N LYS A 122 13.85 36.66 -41.27
CA LYS A 122 15.04 37.16 -41.97
C LYS A 122 15.04 36.74 -43.44
N GLY A 123 14.67 35.48 -43.74
CA GLY A 123 14.55 35.00 -45.12
C GLY A 123 13.44 35.69 -45.91
N GLN A 124 12.30 35.97 -45.28
CA GLN A 124 11.22 36.77 -45.89
C GLN A 124 11.64 38.21 -46.14
N LEU A 125 12.38 38.83 -45.20
CA LEU A 125 12.91 40.18 -45.34
C LEU A 125 13.97 40.26 -46.45
N GLU A 126 14.90 39.31 -46.53
CA GLU A 126 15.88 39.22 -47.62
C GLU A 126 15.21 38.99 -48.98
N ALA A 127 14.17 38.16 -49.05
CA ALA A 127 13.40 37.97 -50.27
C ALA A 127 12.65 39.25 -50.69
N MET A 128 12.09 39.98 -49.73
CA MET A 128 11.37 41.23 -49.97
C MET A 128 12.32 42.36 -50.39
N LEU A 129 13.50 42.47 -49.76
CA LEU A 129 14.56 43.40 -50.15
C LEU A 129 15.11 43.10 -51.56
N ASN A 130 15.36 41.82 -51.87
CA ASN A 130 15.81 41.42 -53.20
C ASN A 130 14.75 41.68 -54.29
N ASN A 131 13.46 41.52 -53.98
CA ASN A 131 12.37 41.90 -54.89
C ASN A 131 12.23 43.42 -55.03
N ALA A 132 12.37 44.20 -53.95
CA ALA A 132 12.35 45.66 -54.00
C ALA A 132 13.51 46.23 -54.84
N ASN A 133 14.71 45.66 -54.71
CA ASN A 133 15.86 46.00 -55.54
C ASN A 133 15.66 45.64 -57.02
N LYS A 134 14.95 44.52 -57.31
CA LYS A 134 14.57 44.15 -58.68
C LYS A 134 13.51 45.06 -59.31
N LEU A 135 12.68 45.71 -58.49
CA LEU A 135 11.63 46.63 -58.92
C LEU A 135 12.13 48.09 -59.00
N GLY A 136 13.41 48.36 -58.74
CA GLY A 136 14.03 49.68 -58.93
C GLY A 136 13.68 50.73 -57.87
N TYR A 137 13.21 50.31 -56.69
CA TYR A 137 12.83 51.24 -55.60
C TYR A 137 13.96 51.53 -54.60
N ALA A 138 15.19 51.07 -54.88
CA ALA A 138 16.35 51.29 -54.03
C ALA A 138 17.42 52.09 -54.79
N GLU A 139 17.18 53.40 -54.88
CA GLU A 139 18.22 54.43 -55.04
C GLU A 139 18.27 55.27 -53.76
#